data_AF-A0A6V8Q105-F1
#
_entry.id   AF-A0A6V8Q105-F1
#
_cell.length_a   1.000
_cell.length_b   1.000
_cell.length_c   1.000
_cell.angle_alpha   90.00
_cell.angle_beta   90.00
_cell.angle_gamma   90.00
#
_symmetry.space_group_name_H-M   'P 1'
#
loop_
_entity.id
_entity.type
_entity.pdbx_description
1 polymer ?
#
loop_
_entity_poly.entity_id
_entity_poly.type
_entity_poly.pdbx_seq_one_letter_code
_entity_poly.pdbx_strand_id
1 'polypeptide(L)'
;LEWVKREVYPQPELVSTLEWAQGIDDYVPVDAYLPGCPIDKGQLLEFIKSVLLGRTPNLRRHSVCMECKMKENVYVLVAGDVPCMGPVTVAGCGALCPSYGRGCYGCFGPMDDPNPEFLARIFEKKGLSNEDIVRQFRKITPNAEAFRRGAGIYE
;
A
#
# COMPACT_ATOMS: atom_id res chain seq x y z
N LEU A 1 -22.62 -2.61 3.25
CA LEU A 1 -21.95 -3.21 4.45
C LEU A 1 -22.91 -3.75 5.51
N GLU A 2 -24.23 -3.85 5.25
CA GLU A 2 -25.23 -4.16 6.29
C GLU A 2 -25.08 -5.55 6.91
N TRP A 3 -24.64 -6.56 6.14
CA TRP A 3 -24.41 -7.90 6.67
C TRP A 3 -23.26 -7.91 7.71
N VAL A 4 -22.14 -7.23 7.43
CA VAL A 4 -21.00 -7.13 8.35
C VAL A 4 -21.44 -6.52 9.68
N LYS A 5 -22.26 -5.48 9.59
CA LYS A 5 -22.78 -4.76 10.75
C LYS A 5 -23.62 -5.67 11.67
N ARG A 6 -24.41 -6.58 11.09
CA ARG A 6 -25.20 -7.58 11.83
C ARG A 6 -24.36 -8.67 12.48
N GLU A 7 -23.28 -9.09 11.82
CA GLU A 7 -22.39 -10.15 12.32
C GLU A 7 -21.45 -9.66 13.43
N VAL A 8 -20.98 -8.41 13.36
CA VAL A 8 -19.95 -7.88 14.27
C VAL A 8 -20.55 -7.21 15.51
N TYR A 9 -21.66 -6.49 15.38
CA TYR A 9 -22.20 -5.68 16.47
C TYR A 9 -23.42 -6.33 17.14
N PRO A 10 -23.45 -6.43 18.48
CA PRO A 10 -24.61 -6.94 19.22
C PRO A 10 -25.88 -6.10 19.06
N GLN A 11 -25.74 -4.80 18.79
CA GLN A 11 -26.84 -3.87 18.56
C GLN A 11 -26.56 -3.06 17.28
N PRO A 12 -26.83 -3.64 16.09
CA PRO A 12 -26.53 -3.00 14.81
C PRO A 12 -27.16 -1.61 14.67
N GLU A 13 -28.35 -1.39 15.22
CA GLU A 13 -29.13 -0.16 15.05
C GLU A 13 -28.39 1.08 15.59
N LEU A 14 -27.41 0.91 16.49
CA LEU A 14 -26.61 1.99 17.05
C LEU A 14 -25.47 2.48 16.13
N VAL A 15 -25.18 1.76 15.04
CA VAL A 15 -24.05 2.07 14.14
C VAL A 15 -24.58 2.50 12.77
N SER A 16 -24.33 3.75 12.38
CA SER A 16 -24.53 4.19 11.00
C SER A 16 -23.29 3.90 10.16
N THR A 17 -23.47 3.33 8.96
CA THR A 17 -22.37 3.00 8.05
C THR A 17 -22.63 3.58 6.68
N LEU A 18 -21.56 4.01 6.01
CA LEU A 18 -21.61 4.30 4.58
C LEU A 18 -21.81 3.02 3.77
N GLU A 19 -22.25 3.16 2.52
CA GLU A 19 -22.43 2.03 1.61
C GLU A 19 -21.08 1.38 1.26
N TRP A 20 -20.08 2.24 1.01
CA TRP A 20 -18.72 1.88 0.58
C TRP A 20 -17.68 2.53 1.50
N ALA A 21 -16.57 1.83 1.73
CA ALA A 21 -15.39 2.41 2.37
C ALA A 21 -14.58 3.17 1.32
N GLN A 22 -14.46 4.48 1.50
CA GLN A 22 -13.84 5.41 0.55
C GLN A 22 -12.67 6.15 1.20
N GLY A 23 -11.82 6.76 0.37
CA GLY A 23 -10.74 7.62 0.84
C GLY A 23 -11.29 8.91 1.45
N ILE A 24 -10.51 9.57 2.29
CA ILE A 24 -10.92 10.87 2.85
C ILE A 24 -10.94 11.97 1.78
N ASP A 25 -10.09 11.84 0.75
CA ASP A 25 -10.05 12.66 -0.46
C ASP A 25 -11.31 12.55 -1.33
N ASP A 26 -12.09 11.48 -1.19
CA ASP A 26 -13.38 11.35 -1.88
C ASP A 26 -14.44 12.33 -1.34
N TYR A 27 -14.23 12.88 -0.13
CA TYR A 27 -15.20 13.73 0.56
C TYR A 27 -14.72 15.16 0.78
N VAL A 28 -13.41 15.35 0.97
CA VAL A 28 -12.83 16.66 1.26
C VAL A 28 -11.50 16.84 0.53
N PRO A 29 -11.12 18.08 0.16
CA PRO A 29 -9.77 18.36 -0.31
C PRO A 29 -8.73 17.99 0.75
N VAL A 30 -7.68 17.28 0.36
CA VAL A 30 -6.60 16.85 1.25
C VAL A 30 -5.28 17.42 0.74
N ASP A 31 -4.60 18.22 1.57
CA ASP A 31 -3.34 18.87 1.19
C ASP A 31 -2.16 17.88 1.13
N ALA A 32 -2.17 16.86 1.98
CA ALA A 32 -1.09 15.88 2.06
C ALA A 32 -1.54 14.56 2.70
N TYR A 33 -0.91 13.47 2.26
CA TYR A 33 -1.03 12.15 2.84
C TYR A 33 0.29 11.71 3.48
N LEU A 34 0.19 11.09 4.66
CA LEU A 34 1.29 10.33 5.26
C LEU A 34 0.98 8.85 5.11
N PRO A 35 1.51 8.18 4.06
CA PRO A 35 1.23 6.78 3.84
C PRO A 35 1.88 5.88 4.89
N GLY A 36 1.16 4.82 5.27
CA GLY A 36 1.65 3.73 6.11
C GLY A 36 0.58 3.15 7.04
N CYS A 37 0.69 1.87 7.34
CA CYS A 37 -0.17 1.17 8.30
C CYS A 37 0.70 0.45 9.35
N PRO A 38 1.22 1.15 10.37
CA PRO A 38 1.11 2.60 10.60
C PRO A 38 2.15 3.41 9.81
N ILE A 39 2.04 4.74 9.91
CA ILE A 39 3.02 5.70 9.39
C ILE A 39 4.39 5.54 10.08
N ASP A 40 5.44 6.05 9.43
CA ASP A 40 6.79 6.12 10.01
C ASP A 40 6.97 7.34 10.92
N LYS A 41 7.72 7.16 12.03
CA LYS A 41 8.03 8.24 12.97
C LYS A 41 8.84 9.35 12.31
N GLY A 42 9.82 9.00 11.47
CA GLY A 42 10.67 9.96 10.76
C GLY A 42 9.85 10.80 9.79
N GLN A 43 8.96 10.15 9.02
CA GLN A 43 8.00 10.81 8.13
C GLN A 43 7.11 11.81 8.89
N LEU A 44 6.55 11.42 10.04
CA LEU A 44 5.72 12.30 10.84
C LEU A 44 6.49 13.52 11.37
N LEU A 45 7.68 13.31 11.91
CA LEU A 45 8.53 14.39 12.43
C LEU A 45 8.95 15.35 11.32
N GLU A 46 9.30 14.82 10.14
CA GLU A 46 9.63 15.63 8.97
C GLU A 46 8.47 16.49 8.54
N PHE A 47 7.26 15.92 8.48
CA PHE A 47 6.05 16.63 8.12
C PHE A 47 5.74 17.76 9.10
N ILE A 48 5.66 17.46 10.41
CA ILE A 48 5.35 18.46 11.44
C ILE A 48 6.37 19.61 11.42
N LYS A 49 7.67 19.30 11.37
CA LYS A 49 8.72 20.32 11.29
C LYS A 49 8.60 21.17 10.03
N SER A 50 8.22 20.54 8.91
CA SER A 50 8.06 21.25 7.64
C SER A 50 6.94 22.29 7.70
N VAL A 51 5.77 21.84 8.17
CA VAL A 51 4.59 22.71 8.29
C VAL A 51 4.87 23.86 9.27
N LEU A 52 5.46 23.59 10.43
CA LEU A 52 5.78 24.63 11.42
C LEU A 52 6.78 25.69 10.91
N LEU A 53 7.67 25.30 9.99
CA LEU A 53 8.68 26.19 9.40
C LEU A 53 8.21 26.83 8.08
N GLY A 54 6.97 26.58 7.64
CA GLY A 54 6.44 27.10 6.38
C GLY A 54 7.14 26.54 5.13
N ARG A 55 7.76 25.36 5.21
CA ARG A 55 8.38 24.67 4.06
C ARG A 55 7.50 23.51 3.58
N THR A 56 7.60 23.18 2.30
CA THR A 56 6.96 21.99 1.75
C THR A 56 7.55 20.72 2.37
N PRO A 57 6.72 19.81 2.92
CA PRO A 57 7.19 18.54 3.47
C PRO A 57 7.88 17.67 2.41
N ASN A 58 9.04 17.12 2.76
CA ASN A 58 9.74 16.17 1.88
C ASN A 58 9.17 14.76 2.05
N LEU A 59 8.08 14.49 1.35
CA LEU A 59 7.46 13.16 1.33
C LEU A 59 8.16 12.27 0.31
N ARG A 60 8.53 11.05 0.74
CA ARG A 60 9.14 10.05 -0.14
C ARG A 60 8.14 9.64 -1.22
N ARG A 61 8.62 9.55 -2.45
CA ARG A 61 7.82 9.16 -3.63
C ARG A 61 8.39 7.97 -4.40
N HIS A 62 9.62 7.57 -4.10
CA HIS A 62 10.30 6.45 -4.77
C HIS A 62 9.89 5.09 -4.19
N SER A 63 10.13 4.02 -4.95
CA SER A 63 9.85 2.65 -4.52
C SER A 63 10.66 2.24 -3.29
N VAL A 64 10.06 1.45 -2.40
CA VAL A 64 10.74 0.79 -1.27
C VAL A 64 11.88 -0.12 -1.73
N CYS A 65 11.94 -0.52 -3.01
CA CYS A 65 13.07 -1.24 -3.57
C CYS A 65 14.40 -0.48 -3.43
N MET A 66 14.38 0.85 -3.40
CA MET A 66 15.59 1.66 -3.15
C MET A 66 16.13 1.40 -1.74
N GLU A 67 15.27 1.50 -0.71
CA GLU A 67 15.65 1.19 0.68
C GLU A 67 16.05 -0.28 0.85
N CYS A 68 15.36 -1.20 0.16
CA CYS A 68 15.66 -2.62 0.16
C CYS A 68 17.07 -2.90 -0.36
N LYS A 69 17.44 -2.26 -1.48
CA LYS A 69 18.78 -2.37 -2.08
C LYS A 69 19.85 -1.72 -1.20
N MET A 70 19.57 -0.56 -0.60
CA MET A 70 20.49 0.10 0.33
C MET A 70 20.78 -0.74 1.58
N LYS A 71 19.86 -1.63 1.96
CA LYS A 71 20.04 -2.60 3.05
C LYS A 71 20.69 -3.92 2.60
N GLU A 72 21.06 -4.03 1.33
CA GLU A 72 21.65 -5.26 0.76
C GLU A 72 20.75 -6.50 0.91
N ASN A 73 19.44 -6.28 1.01
CA ASN A 73 18.50 -7.38 1.09
C ASN A 73 18.50 -8.17 -0.21
N VAL A 74 18.46 -9.50 -0.08
CA VAL A 74 18.22 -10.39 -1.22
C VAL A 74 16.85 -10.09 -1.81
N TYR A 75 16.78 -9.97 -3.14
CA TYR A 75 15.56 -9.58 -3.82
C TYR A 75 14.56 -10.75 -3.86
N VAL A 76 13.73 -10.85 -2.82
CA VAL A 76 12.84 -12.00 -2.55
C VAL A 76 11.91 -12.36 -3.70
N LEU A 77 11.50 -11.38 -4.52
CA LEU A 77 10.68 -11.63 -5.71
C LEU A 77 11.41 -12.44 -6.76
N VAL A 78 12.68 -12.12 -7.01
CA VAL A 78 13.45 -12.77 -8.09
C VAL A 78 14.16 -14.01 -7.57
N ALA A 79 14.82 -13.90 -6.41
CA ALA A 79 15.67 -14.97 -5.88
C ALA A 79 14.91 -16.02 -5.05
N GLY A 80 13.76 -15.66 -4.47
CA GLY A 80 13.01 -16.54 -3.55
C GLY A 80 11.60 -16.89 -4.01
N ASP A 81 11.20 -16.47 -5.22
CA ASP A 81 9.84 -16.63 -5.76
C ASP A 81 8.72 -16.13 -4.84
N VAL A 82 9.03 -15.17 -3.96
CA VAL A 82 8.06 -14.61 -3.01
C VAL A 82 7.35 -13.40 -3.65
N PRO A 83 6.00 -13.42 -3.79
CA PRO A 83 5.23 -12.26 -4.26
C PRO A 83 5.53 -11.03 -3.40
N CYS A 84 5.97 -9.96 -4.03
CA CYS A 84 6.43 -8.76 -3.34
C CYS A 84 5.89 -7.52 -4.03
N MET A 85 5.12 -6.72 -3.30
CA MET A 85 4.56 -5.45 -3.78
C MET A 85 5.58 -4.30 -3.81
N GLY A 86 6.83 -4.56 -3.40
CA GLY A 86 7.88 -3.54 -3.26
C GLY A 86 8.07 -2.65 -4.49
N PRO A 87 8.11 -3.20 -5.73
CA PRO A 87 8.30 -2.41 -6.94
C PRO A 87 7.28 -1.30 -7.14
N VAL A 88 6.07 -1.45 -6.61
CA VAL A 88 4.97 -0.50 -6.79
C VAL A 88 4.63 0.26 -5.52
N THR A 89 5.38 0.07 -4.43
CA THR A 89 5.06 0.65 -3.10
C THR A 89 6.02 1.75 -2.70
N VAL A 90 5.52 2.84 -2.12
CA VAL A 90 6.33 3.95 -1.57
C VAL A 90 7.31 3.50 -0.49
N ALA A 91 8.51 4.06 -0.51
CA ALA A 91 9.54 3.91 0.52
C ALA A 91 9.21 4.66 1.83
N GLY A 92 9.85 4.25 2.93
CA GLY A 92 9.73 4.93 4.23
C GLY A 92 9.61 3.97 5.40
N CYS A 93 9.24 2.72 5.15
CA CYS A 93 9.22 1.65 6.17
C CYS A 93 10.60 1.00 6.37
N GLY A 94 11.62 1.44 5.64
CA GLY A 94 12.97 0.89 5.72
C GLY A 94 13.05 -0.54 5.20
N ALA A 95 12.22 -0.89 4.21
CA ALA A 95 12.12 -2.25 3.65
C ALA A 95 12.02 -3.35 4.73
N LEU A 96 11.18 -3.13 5.74
CA LEU A 96 11.05 -4.02 6.89
C LEU A 96 10.77 -5.47 6.47
N CYS A 97 9.72 -5.71 5.67
CA CYS A 97 9.30 -7.07 5.33
C CYS A 97 10.39 -7.85 4.56
N PRO A 98 11.00 -7.29 3.48
CA PRO A 98 12.09 -7.98 2.77
C PRO A 98 13.32 -8.26 3.62
N SER A 99 13.60 -7.43 4.63
CA SER A 99 14.72 -7.65 5.57
C SER A 99 14.55 -8.92 6.41
N TYR A 100 13.33 -9.46 6.48
CA TYR A 100 13.00 -10.73 7.14
C TYR A 100 12.57 -11.82 6.13
N GLY A 101 13.00 -11.71 4.88
CA GLY A 101 12.73 -12.72 3.84
C GLY A 101 11.28 -12.76 3.34
N ARG A 102 10.47 -11.73 3.64
CA ARG A 102 9.06 -11.65 3.24
C ARG A 102 8.84 -10.64 2.14
N GLY A 103 7.88 -10.92 1.25
CA GLY A 103 7.38 -9.92 0.30
C GLY A 103 6.78 -8.70 0.98
N CYS A 104 7.01 -7.52 0.39
CA CYS A 104 6.35 -6.28 0.81
C CYS A 104 4.83 -6.41 0.64
N TYR A 105 4.07 -5.90 1.61
CA TYR A 105 2.61 -5.91 1.59
C TYR A 105 1.95 -4.79 0.79
N GLY A 106 2.68 -3.72 0.45
CA GLY A 106 2.05 -2.54 -0.15
C GLY A 106 1.37 -1.60 0.84
N CYS A 107 1.67 -1.69 2.15
CA CYS A 107 0.98 -0.90 3.18
C CYS A 107 1.21 0.61 3.11
N PHE A 108 2.26 1.07 2.42
CA PHE A 108 2.53 2.50 2.19
C PHE A 108 1.87 3.01 0.91
N GLY A 109 1.05 2.19 0.25
CA GLY A 109 0.37 2.57 -0.99
C GLY A 109 1.31 2.74 -2.19
N PRO A 110 0.75 3.13 -3.34
CA PRO A 110 1.48 3.19 -4.60
C PRO A 110 2.52 4.30 -4.62
N MET A 111 3.68 4.02 -5.21
CA MET A 111 4.68 5.05 -5.56
C MET A 111 4.20 5.98 -6.68
N ASP A 112 4.94 7.06 -6.98
CA ASP A 112 4.52 8.14 -7.90
C ASP A 112 4.17 7.64 -9.31
N ASP A 113 5.02 6.81 -9.90
CA ASP A 113 4.86 6.23 -11.24
C ASP A 113 5.03 4.71 -11.22
N PRO A 114 4.07 3.96 -10.65
CA PRO A 114 4.16 2.52 -10.52
C PRO A 114 3.71 1.84 -11.82
N ASN A 115 4.27 0.66 -12.11
CA ASN A 115 3.79 -0.23 -13.17
C ASN A 115 3.12 -1.49 -12.57
N PRO A 116 1.92 -1.35 -11.99
CA PRO A 116 1.21 -2.44 -11.31
C PRO A 116 0.76 -3.54 -12.26
N GLU A 117 0.41 -3.20 -13.50
CA GLU A 117 0.03 -4.17 -14.53
C GLU A 117 1.16 -5.13 -14.86
N PHE A 118 2.37 -4.60 -15.04
CA PHE A 118 3.54 -5.43 -15.29
C PHE A 118 3.86 -6.32 -14.08
N LEU A 119 3.79 -5.77 -12.86
CA LEU A 119 4.01 -6.57 -11.65
C LEU A 119 2.99 -7.71 -11.51
N ALA A 120 1.73 -7.47 -11.85
CA ALA A 120 0.69 -8.49 -11.84
C ALA A 120 1.02 -9.64 -12.81
N ARG A 121 1.49 -9.32 -14.03
CA ARG A 121 1.97 -10.32 -15.01
C ARG A 121 3.20 -11.08 -14.52
N ILE A 122 4.07 -10.46 -13.72
CA ILE A 122 5.19 -11.16 -13.09
C ILE A 122 4.69 -12.16 -12.06
N PHE A 123 3.66 -11.83 -11.27
CA PHE A 123 3.06 -12.77 -10.33
C PHE A 123 2.41 -13.96 -11.03
N GLU A 124 1.66 -13.74 -12.12
CA GLU A 124 1.11 -14.81 -12.96
C GLU A 124 2.21 -15.73 -13.50
N LYS A 125 3.29 -15.16 -14.06
CA LYS A 125 4.44 -15.95 -14.55
C LYS A 125 5.13 -16.77 -13.47
N LYS A 126 4.99 -16.38 -12.20
CA LYS A 126 5.48 -17.12 -11.02
C LYS A 126 4.48 -18.14 -10.48
N GLY A 127 3.35 -18.32 -11.14
CA GLY A 127 2.37 -19.35 -10.82
C GLY A 127 1.29 -18.93 -9.82
N LEU A 128 1.14 -17.63 -9.54
CA LEU A 128 0.04 -17.18 -8.69
C LEU A 128 -1.29 -17.31 -9.45
N SER A 129 -2.33 -17.71 -8.73
CA SER A 129 -3.70 -17.70 -9.27
C SER A 129 -4.18 -16.27 -9.50
N ASN A 130 -5.10 -16.09 -10.45
CA ASN A 130 -5.75 -14.79 -10.69
C ASN A 130 -6.33 -14.20 -9.39
N GLU A 131 -7.00 -15.03 -8.59
CA GLU A 131 -7.58 -14.61 -7.31
C GLU A 131 -6.50 -14.12 -6.32
N ASP A 132 -5.37 -14.83 -6.22
CA ASP A 132 -4.29 -14.41 -5.34
C ASP A 132 -3.62 -13.12 -5.82
N ILE A 133 -3.48 -12.92 -7.14
CA ILE A 133 -2.98 -11.66 -7.70
C ILE A 133 -3.88 -10.50 -7.30
N VAL A 134 -5.20 -10.65 -7.51
CA VAL A 134 -6.20 -9.64 -7.10
C VAL A 134 -6.10 -9.36 -5.59
N ARG A 135 -5.98 -10.40 -4.77
CA ARG A 135 -5.83 -10.27 -3.31
C ARG A 135 -4.54 -9.53 -2.91
N GLN A 136 -3.43 -9.68 -3.63
CA GLN A 136 -2.21 -8.93 -3.35
C GLN A 136 -2.42 -7.41 -3.49
N PHE A 137 -3.04 -6.99 -4.60
CA PHE A 137 -3.29 -5.57 -4.86
C PHE A 137 -4.39 -4.98 -3.96
N ARG A 138 -5.38 -5.78 -3.56
CA ARG A 138 -6.52 -5.32 -2.75
C ARG A 138 -6.30 -5.37 -1.23
N LYS A 139 -5.13 -5.81 -0.75
CA LYS A 139 -4.93 -6.14 0.67
C LYS A 139 -5.08 -4.96 1.64
N ILE A 140 -4.44 -3.82 1.38
CA ILE A 140 -4.32 -2.71 2.34
C ILE A 140 -4.83 -1.39 1.76
N THR A 141 -4.41 -1.05 0.55
CA THR A 141 -4.84 0.17 -0.15
C THR A 141 -5.61 -0.18 -1.44
N PRO A 142 -6.74 -0.92 -1.35
CA PRO A 142 -7.45 -1.46 -2.51
C PRO A 142 -7.99 -0.40 -3.47
N ASN A 143 -8.37 0.77 -2.94
CA ASN A 143 -9.00 1.82 -3.73
C ASN A 143 -8.00 2.71 -4.49
N ALA A 144 -6.70 2.61 -4.17
CA ALA A 144 -5.69 3.38 -4.86
C ALA A 144 -5.68 3.02 -6.35
N GLU A 145 -5.76 4.02 -7.23
CA GLU A 145 -5.94 3.81 -8.68
C GLU A 145 -4.91 2.84 -9.27
N ALA A 146 -3.63 3.03 -8.96
CA ALA A 146 -2.58 2.12 -9.40
C ALA A 146 -2.83 0.66 -8.98
N PHE A 147 -3.26 0.42 -7.74
CA PHE A 147 -3.50 -0.95 -7.28
C PHE A 147 -4.76 -1.54 -7.90
N ARG A 148 -5.80 -0.74 -8.17
CA ARG A 148 -6.96 -1.16 -8.96
C ARG A 148 -6.56 -1.57 -10.38
N ARG A 149 -5.67 -0.82 -11.04
CA ARG A 149 -5.15 -1.19 -12.37
C ARG A 149 -4.42 -2.54 -12.36
N GLY A 150 -3.60 -2.81 -11.34
CA GLY A 150 -2.92 -4.10 -11.18
C GLY A 150 -3.87 -5.27 -10.94
N ALA A 151 -4.89 -5.07 -10.10
CA ALA A 151 -5.91 -6.08 -9.83
C ALA A 151 -6.80 -6.36 -11.06
N GLY A 152 -7.24 -5.31 -11.76
CA GLY A 152 -8.22 -5.38 -12.85
C GLY A 152 -7.79 -6.14 -14.11
N ILE A 153 -6.54 -6.60 -14.20
CA ILE A 153 -6.12 -7.52 -15.27
C ILE A 153 -6.70 -8.92 -15.08
N TYR A 154 -6.95 -9.30 -13.83
CA TYR A 154 -7.28 -10.66 -13.41
C TYR A 154 -8.65 -10.75 -12.71
N GLU A 155 -9.43 -9.67 -12.76
CA GLU A 155 -10.85 -9.61 -12.36
C GLU A 155 -11.76 -10.02 -13.51
#